data_AF-A0A973QRJ5-F1
#
_entry.id   AF-A0A973QRJ5-F1
#
_cell.length_a   1.000
_cell.length_b   1.000
_cell.length_c   1.000
_cell.angle_alpha   90.00
_cell.angle_beta   90.00
_cell.angle_gamma   90.00
#
_symmetry.space_group_name_H-M   'P 1'
#
loop_
_entity.id
_entity.type
_entity.pdbx_description
1 polymer ?
#
loop_
_entity_poly.entity_id
_entity_poly.type
_entity_poly.pdbx_seq_one_letter_code
_entity_poly.pdbx_strand_id
1 'polypeptide(L)'
;MFARGQDGAPPVRTAHRRRVAGRRQGADRSEQGRGELRDQPRRRAGSLRGLRGPVVCNACRACNTAAVQQTEEARARLRAMIVAGDYAPGQRLTETEVAASLAMSRTPVREALRGLTADGLVRSAGGRGVVVSALDPAALRDTYRVRAALEALTAELAAVRHAEGLIAPAELTALAADADRTEEATLA
;
A
#
# COMPACT_ATOMS: atom_id res chain seq x y z
N MET A 1 -34.44 27.19 -41.62
CA MET A 1 -34.15 26.20 -42.68
C MET A 1 -32.97 25.36 -42.19
N PHE A 2 -33.05 24.02 -42.31
CA PHE A 2 -32.22 22.95 -41.71
C PHE A 2 -32.58 22.60 -40.24
N ALA A 3 -33.47 21.63 -39.96
CA ALA A 3 -33.39 20.15 -40.07
C ALA A 3 -32.45 19.55 -39.01
N ARG A 4 -32.97 19.08 -37.85
CA ARG A 4 -33.28 17.67 -37.51
C ARG A 4 -32.14 16.67 -37.78
N GLY A 5 -31.68 16.02 -36.70
CA GLY A 5 -30.83 14.83 -36.72
C GLY A 5 -30.79 14.19 -35.34
N GLN A 6 -31.87 13.49 -34.99
CA GLN A 6 -31.92 12.51 -33.89
C GLN A 6 -31.40 11.19 -34.47
N ASP A 7 -30.46 10.53 -33.79
CA ASP A 7 -30.16 9.09 -33.90
C ASP A 7 -29.40 8.73 -32.60
N GLY A 8 -29.91 7.95 -31.65
CA GLY A 8 -30.62 6.69 -31.81
C GLY A 8 -29.69 5.53 -31.45
N ALA A 9 -29.16 5.50 -30.23
CA ALA A 9 -28.32 4.39 -29.77
C ALA A 9 -29.15 3.09 -29.67
N PRO A 10 -28.68 1.95 -30.22
CA PRO A 10 -29.46 0.71 -30.28
C PRO A 10 -29.49 -0.06 -28.94
N PRO A 11 -30.52 -0.90 -28.70
CA PRO A 11 -30.70 -1.62 -27.44
C PRO A 11 -29.75 -2.82 -27.27
N VAL A 12 -29.23 -2.97 -26.06
CA VAL A 12 -28.47 -4.14 -25.57
C VAL A 12 -29.38 -5.36 -25.46
N ARG A 13 -29.01 -6.44 -26.16
CA ARG A 13 -29.73 -7.73 -26.18
C ARG A 13 -29.58 -8.48 -24.86
N THR A 14 -30.72 -8.85 -24.28
CA THR A 14 -30.86 -9.80 -23.17
C THR A 14 -30.59 -11.23 -23.66
N ALA A 15 -29.67 -11.94 -23.00
CA ALA A 15 -29.44 -13.36 -23.22
C ALA A 15 -29.83 -14.15 -21.96
N HIS A 16 -30.95 -14.85 -22.09
CA HIS A 16 -31.41 -15.91 -21.19
C HIS A 16 -30.34 -16.97 -20.93
N ARG A 17 -30.16 -17.36 -19.66
CA ARG A 17 -29.84 -18.75 -19.31
C ARG A 17 -30.70 -19.22 -18.13
N ARG A 18 -31.72 -20.03 -18.46
CA ARG A 18 -32.35 -20.97 -17.52
C ARG A 18 -31.46 -22.20 -17.39
N ARG A 19 -31.16 -22.66 -16.16
CA ARG A 19 -30.93 -24.09 -15.87
C ARG A 19 -31.45 -24.46 -14.47
N VAL A 20 -32.61 -25.11 -14.53
CA VAL A 20 -33.11 -26.29 -13.81
C VAL A 20 -32.43 -26.71 -12.49
N ALA A 21 -33.28 -26.85 -11.47
CA ALA A 21 -33.04 -27.46 -10.18
C ALA A 21 -32.97 -29.00 -10.23
N GLY A 22 -32.16 -29.58 -9.34
CA GLY A 22 -32.21 -31.01 -8.98
C GLY A 22 -31.96 -31.15 -7.47
N ARG A 23 -32.95 -31.69 -6.75
CA ARG A 23 -32.90 -32.02 -5.31
C ARG A 23 -32.70 -33.53 -5.12
N ARG A 24 -32.42 -33.88 -3.84
CA ARG A 24 -32.63 -35.14 -3.10
C ARG A 24 -31.37 -36.02 -2.98
N GLN A 25 -31.13 -36.81 -1.92
CA GLN A 25 -31.45 -36.89 -0.48
C GLN A 25 -30.98 -38.29 -0.04
N GLY A 26 -30.62 -38.50 1.23
CA GLY A 26 -30.50 -39.83 1.88
C GLY A 26 -29.05 -40.34 1.99
N ALA A 27 -28.39 -40.41 3.16
CA ALA A 27 -28.65 -41.17 4.40
C ALA A 27 -28.47 -42.69 4.24
N ASP A 28 -27.48 -43.30 4.89
CA ASP A 28 -27.70 -44.20 6.04
C ASP A 28 -26.36 -44.65 6.69
N ARG A 29 -26.48 -45.08 7.96
CA ARG A 29 -25.46 -45.42 8.96
C ARG A 29 -25.06 -46.90 8.95
N SER A 30 -23.86 -47.18 9.45
CA SER A 30 -23.52 -48.23 10.44
C SER A 30 -22.00 -48.21 10.64
N GLU A 31 -21.46 -47.65 11.73
CA GLU A 31 -21.22 -48.31 13.03
C GLU A 31 -20.56 -49.69 12.93
N GLN A 32 -19.26 -49.78 13.24
CA GLN A 32 -18.72 -50.55 14.39
C GLN A 32 -17.18 -50.59 14.34
N GLY A 33 -16.55 -50.25 15.47
CA GLY A 33 -15.10 -50.34 15.64
C GLY A 33 -14.64 -49.63 16.91
N ARG A 34 -14.89 -50.27 18.05
CA ARG A 34 -14.41 -49.84 19.37
C ARG A 34 -12.88 -49.97 19.42
N GLY A 35 -12.22 -48.96 19.98
CA GLY A 35 -10.80 -48.96 20.29
C GLY A 35 -10.48 -47.74 21.13
N GLU A 36 -10.54 -47.90 22.45
CA GLU A 36 -10.04 -46.96 23.44
C GLU A 36 -8.58 -46.64 23.15
N LEU A 37 -8.20 -45.35 23.09
CA LEU A 37 -6.94 -44.83 23.66
C LEU A 37 -6.77 -43.32 23.37
N ARG A 38 -6.49 -42.62 24.46
CA ARG A 38 -5.82 -41.29 24.58
C ARG A 38 -6.72 -40.06 24.55
N ASP A 39 -7.02 -39.62 25.76
CA ASP A 39 -7.16 -38.24 26.18
C ASP A 39 -6.04 -37.38 25.53
N GLN A 40 -6.43 -36.53 24.58
CA GLN A 40 -5.63 -35.43 24.06
C GLN A 40 -6.53 -34.20 23.99
N PRO A 41 -6.06 -33.03 24.44
CA PRO A 41 -6.85 -31.82 24.41
C PRO A 41 -7.07 -31.40 22.95
N ARG A 42 -8.27 -31.68 22.42
CA ARG A 42 -8.71 -31.24 21.10
C ARG A 42 -8.89 -29.73 21.10
N ARG A 43 -7.82 -28.98 20.81
CA ARG A 43 -7.96 -27.64 20.24
C ARG A 43 -8.71 -27.79 18.92
N ARG A 44 -9.97 -27.34 18.89
CA ARG A 44 -10.80 -27.31 17.69
C ARG A 44 -10.19 -26.35 16.66
N ALA A 45 -9.25 -26.83 15.85
CA ALA A 45 -9.01 -26.29 14.54
C ALA A 45 -10.22 -26.66 13.69
N GLY A 46 -11.07 -25.68 13.40
CA GLY A 46 -12.19 -25.85 12.48
C GLY A 46 -11.68 -26.39 11.14
N SER A 47 -12.40 -27.38 10.62
CA SER A 47 -12.19 -28.00 9.31
C SER A 47 -12.04 -26.94 8.21
N LEU A 48 -10.81 -26.66 7.78
CA LEU A 48 -10.49 -25.85 6.60
C LEU A 48 -10.53 -26.70 5.32
N ARG A 49 -11.65 -27.38 5.07
CA ARG A 49 -11.94 -27.94 3.74
C ARG A 49 -12.67 -26.88 2.92
N GLY A 50 -11.96 -26.18 2.04
CA GLY A 50 -12.59 -25.40 0.96
C GLY A 50 -12.10 -23.97 0.71
N LEU A 51 -11.12 -23.44 1.45
CA LEU A 51 -10.61 -22.10 1.18
C LEU A 51 -9.58 -22.11 0.04
N ARG A 52 -10.00 -21.71 -1.16
CA ARG A 52 -9.10 -21.31 -2.25
C ARG A 52 -8.63 -19.86 -2.04
N GLY A 53 -7.88 -19.60 -0.97
CA GLY A 53 -7.29 -18.28 -0.70
C GLY A 53 -6.32 -18.32 0.49
N PRO A 54 -5.32 -17.42 0.56
CA PRO A 54 -4.34 -17.44 1.64
C PRO A 54 -5.01 -17.09 2.96
N VAL A 55 -5.04 -18.05 3.89
CA VAL A 55 -5.51 -17.88 5.27
C VAL A 55 -4.46 -17.07 6.02
N VAL A 56 -4.61 -15.74 6.03
CA VAL A 56 -3.82 -14.89 6.93
C VAL A 56 -4.51 -14.94 8.29
N CYS A 57 -3.85 -15.58 9.26
CA CYS A 57 -4.38 -15.72 10.61
C CYS A 57 -4.25 -14.39 11.36
N ASN A 58 -5.33 -13.60 11.35
CA ASN A 58 -5.44 -12.34 12.10
C ASN A 58 -5.53 -12.57 13.64
N ALA A 59 -5.51 -13.82 14.10
CA ALA A 59 -5.71 -14.18 15.50
C ALA A 59 -4.42 -14.12 16.35
N CYS A 60 -3.23 -14.08 15.74
CA CYS A 60 -1.96 -14.05 16.48
C CYS A 60 -1.24 -12.71 16.28
N ARG A 61 -1.26 -11.88 17.33
CA ARG A 61 -0.71 -10.52 17.37
C ARG A 61 0.77 -10.46 16.91
N ALA A 62 1.54 -11.51 17.15
CA ALA A 62 2.94 -11.65 16.75
C ALA A 62 3.17 -11.83 15.23
N CYS A 63 2.24 -12.49 14.51
CA CYS A 63 2.34 -12.61 13.05
C CYS A 63 1.85 -11.34 12.34
N ASN A 64 0.92 -10.61 12.98
CA ASN A 64 0.42 -9.34 12.47
C ASN A 64 1.49 -8.22 12.54
N THR A 65 2.26 -8.15 13.63
CA THR A 65 3.39 -7.20 13.74
C THR A 65 4.50 -7.52 12.75
N ALA A 66 4.86 -8.80 12.57
CA ALA A 66 5.87 -9.19 11.59
C ALA A 66 5.45 -8.83 10.15
N ALA A 67 4.18 -8.98 9.79
CA ALA A 67 3.66 -8.60 8.48
C ALA A 67 3.67 -7.07 8.26
N VAL A 68 3.31 -6.29 9.28
CA VAL A 68 3.43 -4.82 9.23
C VAL A 68 4.90 -4.40 9.11
N GLN A 69 5.80 -5.04 9.84
CA GLN A 69 7.23 -4.73 9.81
C GLN A 69 7.86 -5.07 8.46
N GLN A 70 7.50 -6.20 7.86
CA GLN A 70 7.93 -6.54 6.49
C GLN A 70 7.40 -5.56 5.44
N THR A 71 6.22 -4.98 5.67
CA THR A 71 5.64 -3.97 4.77
C THR A 71 6.43 -2.67 4.83
N GLU A 72 6.73 -2.17 6.04
CA GLU A 72 7.54 -0.96 6.19
C GLU A 72 8.98 -1.16 5.68
N GLU A 73 9.56 -2.33 5.94
CA GLU A 73 10.90 -2.67 5.43
C GLU A 73 10.91 -2.73 3.90
N ALA A 74 9.92 -3.36 3.27
CA ALA A 74 9.76 -3.35 1.82
C ALA A 74 9.62 -1.92 1.27
N ARG A 75 8.82 -1.08 1.94
CA ARG A 75 8.60 0.31 1.55
C ARG A 75 9.89 1.13 1.62
N ALA A 76 10.63 1.03 2.72
CA ALA A 76 11.88 1.74 2.92
C ALA A 76 12.94 1.33 1.88
N ARG A 77 13.11 0.02 1.63
CA ARG A 77 14.06 -0.48 0.62
C ARG A 77 13.68 -0.03 -0.78
N LEU A 78 12.40 -0.12 -1.15
CA LEU A 78 11.94 0.32 -2.47
C LEU A 78 12.09 1.83 -2.67
N ARG A 79 11.79 2.62 -1.64
CA ARG A 79 12.03 4.07 -1.67
C ARG A 79 13.50 4.36 -1.93
N ALA A 80 14.41 3.71 -1.20
CA ALA A 80 15.85 3.89 -1.38
C ALA A 80 16.31 3.55 -2.80
N MET A 81 15.86 2.42 -3.36
CA MET A 81 16.20 2.02 -4.73
C MET A 81 15.65 2.98 -5.80
N ILE A 82 14.42 3.48 -5.61
CA ILE A 82 13.82 4.46 -6.54
C ILE A 82 14.59 5.78 -6.49
N VAL A 83 14.94 6.26 -5.30
CA VAL A 83 15.70 7.52 -5.12
C VAL A 83 17.13 7.39 -5.66
N ALA A 84 17.78 6.25 -5.44
CA ALA A 84 19.10 5.94 -5.99
C ALA A 84 19.12 5.80 -7.52
N GLY A 85 17.95 5.68 -8.16
CA GLY A 85 17.83 5.53 -9.61
C GLY A 85 18.00 4.11 -10.13
N ASP A 86 17.96 3.09 -9.25
CA ASP A 86 17.99 1.66 -9.65
C ASP A 86 16.79 1.31 -10.55
N TYR A 87 15.68 2.05 -10.39
CA TYR A 87 14.53 1.99 -11.27
C TYR A 87 14.37 3.32 -12.01
N ALA A 88 14.36 3.26 -13.35
CA ALA A 88 14.28 4.46 -14.17
C ALA A 88 12.91 5.15 -14.04
N PRO A 89 12.84 6.49 -14.12
CA PRO A 89 11.57 7.21 -14.24
C PRO A 89 10.75 6.69 -15.42
N GLY A 90 9.47 6.37 -15.18
CA GLY A 90 8.60 5.76 -16.19
C GLY A 90 8.75 4.25 -16.37
N GLN A 91 9.70 3.61 -15.67
CA GLN A 91 9.83 2.15 -15.67
C GLN A 91 8.61 1.52 -15.01
N ARG A 92 8.11 0.45 -15.64
CA ARG A 92 7.02 -0.36 -15.11
C ARG A 92 7.57 -1.44 -14.18
N LEU A 93 7.01 -1.53 -12.99
CA LEU A 93 7.35 -2.50 -11.96
C LEU A 93 6.16 -3.42 -11.70
N THR A 94 6.37 -4.72 -11.72
CA THR A 94 5.35 -5.69 -11.31
C THR A 94 5.57 -6.17 -9.88
N GLU A 95 4.47 -6.50 -9.17
CA GLU A 95 4.54 -7.05 -7.80
C GLU A 95 5.44 -8.29 -7.72
N THR A 96 5.45 -9.11 -8.77
CA THR A 96 6.21 -10.36 -8.81
C THR A 96 7.71 -10.12 -8.92
N GLU A 97 8.13 -9.19 -9.80
CA GLU A 97 9.55 -8.84 -9.96
C GLU A 97 10.10 -8.22 -8.68
N VAL A 98 9.34 -7.30 -8.08
CA VAL A 98 9.74 -6.63 -6.83
C VAL A 98 9.78 -7.61 -5.65
N ALA A 99 8.83 -8.55 -5.58
CA ALA A 99 8.84 -9.59 -4.56
C ALA A 99 10.06 -10.51 -4.69
N ALA A 100 10.46 -10.84 -5.92
CA ALA A 100 11.65 -11.63 -6.17
C ALA A 100 12.93 -10.86 -5.80
N SER A 101 13.04 -9.58 -6.15
CA SER A 101 14.24 -8.78 -5.86
C SER A 101 14.45 -8.55 -4.36
N LEU A 102 13.37 -8.39 -3.59
CA LEU A 102 13.44 -8.19 -2.14
C LEU A 102 13.43 -9.49 -1.34
N ALA A 103 13.30 -10.65 -1.99
CA ALA A 103 13.10 -11.96 -1.35
C ALA A 103 11.94 -11.96 -0.33
N MET A 104 10.85 -11.24 -0.64
CA MET A 104 9.68 -11.07 0.24
C MET A 104 8.43 -11.65 -0.40
N SER A 105 7.41 -11.92 0.42
CA SER A 105 6.13 -12.40 -0.09
C SER A 105 5.35 -11.29 -0.81
N ARG A 106 4.42 -11.65 -1.71
CA ARG A 106 3.67 -10.68 -2.53
C ARG A 106 2.78 -9.72 -1.73
N THR A 107 2.29 -10.14 -0.56
CA THR A 107 1.38 -9.33 0.27
C THR A 107 2.04 -8.07 0.83
N PRO A 108 3.16 -8.13 1.59
CA PRO A 108 3.84 -6.93 2.09
C PRO A 108 4.36 -6.05 0.97
N VAL A 109 4.81 -6.63 -0.15
CA VAL A 109 5.25 -5.87 -1.33
C VAL A 109 4.10 -5.10 -1.96
N ARG A 110 2.92 -5.71 -2.11
CA ARG A 110 1.75 -5.01 -2.63
C ARG A 110 1.30 -3.87 -1.73
N GLU A 111 1.28 -4.08 -0.41
CA GLU A 111 0.92 -3.00 0.52
C GLU A 111 1.99 -1.89 0.54
N ALA A 112 3.27 -2.23 0.43
CA ALA A 112 4.36 -1.26 0.28
C ALA A 112 4.20 -0.43 -1.01
N LEU A 113 3.92 -1.07 -2.15
CA LEU A 113 3.67 -0.37 -3.42
C LEU A 113 2.44 0.54 -3.36
N ARG A 114 1.39 0.16 -2.61
CA ARG A 114 0.25 1.03 -2.34
C ARG A 114 0.65 2.25 -1.50
N GLY A 115 1.45 2.05 -0.45
CA GLY A 115 2.03 3.14 0.33
C GLY A 115 2.85 4.09 -0.53
N LEU A 116 3.74 3.56 -1.38
CA LEU A 116 4.55 4.38 -2.31
C LEU A 116 3.71 5.09 -3.37
N THR A 117 2.52 4.57 -3.70
CA THR A 117 1.57 5.25 -4.59
C THR A 117 0.96 6.46 -3.89
N ALA A 118 0.65 6.35 -2.59
CA ALA A 118 0.19 7.48 -1.78
C ALA A 118 1.30 8.53 -1.58
N ASP A 119 2.55 8.08 -1.43
CA ASP A 119 3.73 8.95 -1.36
C ASP A 119 4.06 9.62 -2.72
N GLY A 120 3.40 9.22 -3.82
CA GLY A 120 3.58 9.79 -5.15
C GLY A 120 4.83 9.31 -5.90
N LEU A 121 5.63 8.43 -5.31
CA LEU A 121 6.86 7.88 -5.91
C LEU A 121 6.57 6.92 -7.07
N VAL A 122 5.39 6.31 -7.08
CA VAL A 122 4.91 5.45 -8.17
C VAL A 122 3.46 5.76 -8.50
N ARG A 123 3.02 5.45 -9.73
CA ARG A 123 1.62 5.59 -10.17
C ARG A 123 1.06 4.25 -10.59
N SER A 124 -0.23 4.04 -10.32
CA SER A 124 -0.93 2.83 -10.76
C SER A 124 -1.01 2.76 -12.28
N ALA A 125 -0.63 1.62 -12.86
CA ALA A 125 -0.67 1.38 -14.31
C ALA A 125 -1.99 0.74 -14.79
N GLY A 126 -3.08 0.85 -14.02
CA GLY A 126 -4.38 0.29 -14.38
C GLY A 126 -4.48 -1.25 -14.36
N GLY A 127 -3.58 -1.95 -13.66
CA GLY A 127 -3.53 -3.41 -13.58
C GLY A 127 -2.59 -3.94 -12.48
N ARG A 128 -2.00 -5.13 -12.68
CA ARG A 128 -0.97 -5.67 -11.78
C ARG A 128 0.38 -5.00 -12.03
N GLY A 129 0.62 -3.88 -11.36
CA GLY A 129 1.89 -3.17 -11.42
C GLY A 129 1.76 -1.66 -11.29
N VAL A 130 2.90 -1.02 -11.10
CA VAL A 130 3.04 0.43 -10.95
C VAL A 130 4.09 0.95 -11.92
N VAL A 131 4.09 2.26 -12.15
CA VAL A 131 5.10 2.95 -12.95
C VAL A 131 5.81 3.94 -12.05
N VAL A 132 7.14 3.97 -12.09
CA VAL A 132 7.94 4.93 -11.33
C VAL A 132 7.60 6.35 -11.79
N SER A 133 7.28 7.23 -10.85
CA SER A 133 6.96 8.61 -11.15
C SER A 133 8.20 9.34 -11.65
N ALA A 134 8.09 9.99 -12.80
CA ALA A 134 9.05 11.00 -13.20
C ALA A 134 8.80 12.29 -12.43
N LEU A 135 9.86 12.88 -11.89
CA LEU A 135 9.84 14.25 -11.36
C LEU A 135 9.71 15.22 -12.53
N ASP A 136 8.67 16.05 -12.49
CA ASP A 136 8.56 17.19 -13.39
C ASP A 136 9.37 18.36 -12.80
N PRO A 137 10.41 18.86 -13.50
CA PRO A 137 11.19 20.00 -13.03
C PRO A 137 10.34 21.26 -12.78
N ALA A 138 9.22 21.45 -13.49
CA ALA A 138 8.34 22.58 -13.26
C ALA A 138 7.57 22.43 -11.94
N ALA A 139 6.91 21.29 -11.73
CA ALA A 139 6.27 20.98 -10.46
C ALA A 139 7.24 21.07 -9.27
N LEU A 140 8.48 20.58 -9.45
CA LEU A 140 9.51 20.65 -8.41
C LEU A 140 9.82 22.10 -8.03
N ARG A 141 10.01 22.99 -9.01
CA ARG A 141 10.24 24.43 -8.75
C ARG A 141 9.09 25.06 -7.98
N ASP A 142 7.85 24.73 -8.33
CA ASP A 142 6.68 25.29 -7.64
C ASP A 142 6.57 24.77 -6.20
N THR A 143 6.87 23.50 -5.95
CA THR A 143 6.96 22.96 -4.59
C THR A 143 8.04 23.67 -3.77
N TYR A 144 9.24 23.88 -4.32
CA TYR A 144 10.31 24.60 -3.62
C TYR A 144 9.97 26.06 -3.34
N ARG A 145 9.23 26.74 -4.22
CA ARG A 145 8.74 28.10 -3.97
C ARG A 145 7.82 28.18 -2.76
N VAL A 146 6.87 27.25 -2.67
CA VAL A 146 5.95 27.18 -1.51
C VAL A 146 6.73 26.88 -0.24
N ARG A 147 7.66 25.92 -0.30
CA ARG A 147 8.50 25.55 0.85
C ARG A 147 9.34 26.73 1.34
N ALA A 148 10.05 27.41 0.44
CA ALA A 148 10.87 28.57 0.76
C ALA A 148 10.05 29.70 1.40
N ALA A 149 8.81 29.94 0.93
CA ALA A 149 7.93 30.93 1.53
C ALA A 149 7.52 30.56 2.97
N LEU A 150 7.21 29.28 3.23
CA LEU A 150 6.87 28.79 4.57
C LEU A 150 8.08 28.78 5.51
N GLU A 151 9.25 28.38 5.03
CA GLU A 151 10.50 28.39 5.78
C GLU A 151 10.88 29.83 6.17
N ALA A 152 10.79 30.79 5.23
CA ALA A 152 11.06 32.20 5.50
C ALA A 152 10.14 32.77 6.58
N LEU A 153 8.83 32.51 6.48
CA LEU A 153 7.85 32.95 7.49
C LEU A 153 8.12 32.30 8.85
N THR A 154 8.48 31.01 8.86
CA THR A 154 8.78 30.28 10.09
C THR A 154 10.03 30.85 10.76
N ALA A 155 11.08 31.15 9.99
CA ALA A 155 12.31 31.77 10.46
C ALA A 155 12.06 33.18 11.02
N GLU A 156 11.25 33.99 10.34
CA GLU A 156 10.84 35.32 10.80
C GLU A 156 10.12 35.25 12.15
N LEU A 157 9.09 34.40 12.26
CA LEU A 157 8.33 34.22 13.50
C LEU A 157 9.18 33.66 14.64
N ALA A 158 10.11 32.75 14.34
CA ALA A 158 11.05 32.23 15.33
C ALA A 158 12.00 33.33 15.85
N ALA A 159 12.52 34.17 14.96
CA ALA A 159 13.39 35.29 15.33
C ALA A 159 12.66 36.33 16.20
N VAL A 160 11.42 36.70 15.85
CA VAL A 160 10.60 37.63 16.65
C VAL A 160 10.36 37.06 18.05
N ARG A 161 9.90 35.80 18.16
CA ARG A 161 9.65 35.16 19.46
C ARG A 161 10.90 35.00 20.30
N HIS A 162 12.05 34.76 19.66
CA HIS A 162 13.32 34.72 20.36
C HIS A 162 13.69 36.10 20.93
N ALA A 163 13.51 37.18 20.15
CA ALA A 163 13.75 38.55 20.60
C ALA A 163 12.81 38.96 21.75
N GLU A 164 11.57 38.47 21.75
CA GLU A 164 10.59 38.65 22.83
C GLU A 164 10.87 37.78 24.07
N GLY A 165 11.89 36.92 24.03
CA GLY A 165 12.26 36.02 25.13
C GLY A 165 11.30 34.84 25.32
N LEU A 166 10.45 34.55 24.33
CA LEU A 166 9.46 33.46 24.36
C LEU A 166 10.06 32.09 24.01
N ILE A 167 11.23 32.07 23.36
CA ILE A 167 11.94 30.86 22.93
C ILE A 167 13.40 30.95 23.38
N ALA A 168 13.89 29.92 24.07
CA ALA A 168 15.27 29.85 24.52
C ALA A 168 16.24 29.66 23.33
N PRO A 169 17.50 30.15 23.41
CA PRO A 169 18.50 29.91 22.38
C PRO A 169 18.67 28.42 22.01
N ALA A 170 18.55 27.53 23.00
CA ALA A 170 18.66 26.08 22.81
C ALA A 170 17.51 25.51 21.94
N GLU A 171 16.30 26.04 22.08
CA GLU A 171 15.14 25.64 21.29
C GLU A 171 15.28 26.12 19.84
N LEU A 172 15.85 27.31 19.63
CA LEU A 172 16.16 27.82 18.30
C LEU A 172 17.22 26.96 17.60
N THR A 173 18.26 26.52 18.31
CA THR A 173 19.26 25.60 17.75
C THR A 173 18.68 24.22 17.44
N ALA A 174 17.73 23.73 18.24
CA ALA A 174 17.04 22.48 17.95
C ALA A 174 16.18 22.59 16.69
N LEU A 175 15.45 23.70 16.53
CA LEU A 175 14.66 23.97 15.32
C LEU A 175 15.54 24.04 14.06
N ALA A 176 16.72 24.67 14.16
CA ALA A 176 17.69 24.71 13.07
C ALA A 176 18.21 23.30 12.72
N ALA A 177 18.60 22.51 13.72
CA ALA A 177 19.05 21.14 13.51
C ALA A 177 17.96 20.25 12.90
N ASP A 178 16.69 20.49 13.21
CA ASP A 178 15.55 19.78 12.61
C ASP A 178 15.39 20.14 11.13
N ALA A 179 15.55 21.41 10.78
CA ALA A 179 15.54 21.87 9.39
C ALA A 179 16.69 21.23 8.59
N ASP A 180 17.91 21.22 9.13
CA ASP A 180 19.09 20.63 8.47
C ASP A 180 18.88 19.14 8.16
N ARG A 181 18.33 18.37 9.11
CA ARG A 181 18.03 16.94 8.91
C ARG A 181 17.01 16.70 7.79
N THR A 182 16.07 17.62 7.59
CA THR A 182 15.12 17.53 6.47
C THR A 182 15.76 17.85 5.13
N GLU A 183 16.73 18.75 5.07
CA GLU A 183 17.51 19.01 3.84
C GLU A 183 18.38 17.82 3.45
N GLU A 184 19.11 17.23 4.39
CA GLU A 184 19.93 16.03 4.15
C GLU A 184 19.08 14.86 3.63
N ALA A 185 17.89 14.65 4.19
CA ALA A 185 16.96 13.61 3.75
C ALA A 185 16.34 13.86 2.36
N THR A 186 16.47 15.08 1.83
CA THR A 186 15.98 15.45 0.49
C THR A 186 17.09 15.41 -0.56
N LEU A 187 18.36 15.51 -0.16
CA LEU A 187 19.53 15.53 -1.05
C LEU A 187 20.20 14.16 -1.25
N ALA A 188 19.83 13.15 -0.46
CA ALA A 188 20.28 11.75 -0.57
C ALA A 188 19.24 10.87 -1.29
#